data_AF-A0A920T730-F1
#
_entry.id   AF-A0A920T730-F1
#
_cell.length_a   1.000
_cell.length_b   1.000
_cell.length_c   1.000
_cell.angle_alpha   90.00
_cell.angle_beta   90.00
_cell.angle_gamma   90.00
#
_symmetry.space_group_name_H-M   'P 1'
#
loop_
_entity.id
_entity.type
_entity.pdbx_description
1 polymer ?
#
loop_
_entity_poly.entity_id
_entity_poly.type
_entity_poly.pdbx_seq_one_letter_code
_entity_poly.pdbx_strand_id
1 'polypeptide(L)'
;MLMKILFIDYRLGWGPIILGHADDRINNAVSEAVKKGITFAATTELETEVAEKMVSMIPGMEMLRFTNTGTEATMHALRVARGYTRREKFIKFEGQYHGAHDYVLFSTASSPLSGMGSKNFSLYLFKSVRGYPTRFVIMFFLYHLMILKQ
;
A
#
# COMPACT_ATOMS: atom_id res chain seq x y z
N MET A 1 17.26 -9.95 38.28
CA MET A 1 18.12 -9.76 37.09
C MET A 1 17.38 -10.36 35.90
N LEU A 2 16.64 -9.55 35.13
CA LEU A 2 15.95 -10.05 33.93
C LEU A 2 17.02 -10.28 32.85
N MET A 3 17.16 -11.53 32.37
CA MET A 3 17.96 -11.84 31.19
C MET A 3 17.41 -11.06 30.01
N LYS A 4 18.18 -10.09 29.50
CA LYS A 4 17.88 -9.43 28.24
C LYS A 4 18.23 -10.40 27.11
N ILE A 5 17.22 -10.93 26.44
CA ILE A 5 17.42 -11.69 25.20
C ILE A 5 17.50 -10.69 24.05
N LEU A 6 18.60 -10.74 23.30
CA LEU A 6 18.83 -9.93 22.11
C LEU A 6 18.49 -10.74 20.86
N PHE A 7 17.72 -10.15 19.96
CA PHE A 7 17.37 -10.74 18.66
C PHE A 7 17.87 -9.86 17.52
N ILE A 8 18.23 -10.50 16.40
CA ILE A 8 18.44 -9.82 15.12
C ILE A 8 17.09 -9.80 14.39
N ASP A 9 16.59 -8.62 14.08
CA ASP A 9 15.30 -8.45 13.41
C ASP A 9 15.45 -8.42 11.88
N TYR A 10 15.10 -9.53 11.23
CA TYR A 10 15.02 -9.63 9.77
C TYR A 10 13.64 -9.25 9.19
N ARG A 11 12.64 -8.98 10.04
CA ARG A 11 11.28 -8.62 9.62
C ARG A 11 11.15 -7.12 9.38
N LEU A 12 11.85 -6.29 10.16
CA LEU A 12 11.90 -4.83 10.01
C LEU A 12 10.51 -4.21 9.84
N GLY A 13 9.56 -4.66 10.67
CA GLY A 13 8.17 -4.19 10.64
C GLY A 13 7.40 -4.51 9.35
N TRP A 14 7.83 -5.52 8.59
CA TRP A 14 7.36 -5.82 7.23
C TRP A 14 7.78 -4.79 6.18
N GLY A 15 8.92 -4.11 6.38
CA GLY A 15 9.52 -3.17 5.43
C GLY A 15 9.76 -1.72 5.89
N PRO A 16 8.89 -1.05 6.69
CA PRO A 16 9.02 0.38 6.97
C PRO A 16 10.26 0.73 7.82
N ILE A 17 10.84 -0.23 8.54
CA ILE A 17 12.02 -0.04 9.38
C ILE A 17 13.30 -0.29 8.56
N ILE A 18 13.38 0.26 7.35
CA ILE A 18 14.48 0.00 6.40
C ILE A 18 15.83 0.52 6.91
N LEU A 19 15.83 1.55 7.75
CA LEU A 19 17.04 2.13 8.36
C LEU A 19 17.44 1.47 9.68
N GLY A 20 16.70 0.44 10.13
CA GLY A 20 16.90 -0.18 11.43
C GLY A 20 16.15 0.51 12.57
N HIS A 21 16.17 -0.12 13.74
CA HIS A 21 15.46 0.35 14.92
C HIS A 21 16.18 1.55 15.55
N ALA A 22 15.42 2.57 15.93
CA ALA A 22 15.90 3.76 16.65
C ALA A 22 17.04 4.52 15.94
N ASP A 23 16.96 4.70 14.62
CA ASP A 23 17.90 5.56 13.89
C ASP A 23 17.88 6.99 14.44
N ASP A 24 19.04 7.48 14.90
CA ASP A 24 19.16 8.77 15.58
C ASP A 24 18.68 9.94 14.71
N ARG A 25 18.88 9.88 13.38
CA ARG A 25 18.45 10.96 12.47
C ARG A 25 16.93 11.05 12.45
N ILE A 26 16.25 9.90 12.41
CA ILE A 26 14.79 9.82 12.43
C ILE A 26 14.25 10.26 13.80
N ASN A 27 14.81 9.73 14.89
CA ASN A 27 14.38 10.08 16.25
C ASN A 27 14.51 11.58 16.52
N ASN A 28 15.63 12.18 16.14
CA ASN A 28 15.86 13.61 16.31
C ASN A 28 14.89 14.44 15.46
N ALA A 29 14.70 14.08 14.18
CA ALA A 29 13.75 14.78 13.31
C ALA A 29 12.30 14.72 13.84
N VAL A 30 11.85 13.56 14.31
CA VAL A 30 10.52 13.39 14.91
C VAL A 30 10.41 14.17 16.21
N SER A 31 11.43 14.13 17.07
CA SER A 31 11.42 14.87 18.34
C SER A 31 11.30 16.37 18.11
N GLU A 32 12.07 16.92 17.16
CA GLU A 32 11.99 18.35 16.80
C GLU A 32 10.65 18.71 16.15
N ALA A 33 10.07 17.82 15.33
CA ALA A 33 8.75 18.04 14.75
C ALA A 33 7.65 18.10 15.84
N VAL A 34 7.67 17.17 16.80
CA VAL A 34 6.69 17.12 17.90
C VAL A 34 6.70 18.40 18.74
N LYS A 35 7.88 19.01 18.97
CA LYS A 35 8.00 20.28 19.70
C LYS A 35 7.28 21.45 19.01
N LYS A 36 7.10 21.38 17.68
CA LYS A 36 6.40 22.39 16.89
C LYS A 36 4.89 22.17 16.86
N GLY A 37 4.40 21.00 17.28
CA GLY A 37 3.01 20.56 17.23
C GLY A 37 2.79 19.44 16.20
N ILE A 38 1.77 18.60 16.43
CA ILE A 38 1.59 17.32 15.71
C ILE A 38 0.45 17.32 14.69
N THR A 39 -0.62 18.09 14.92
CA THR A 39 -1.82 18.11 14.06
C THR A 39 -2.46 19.49 14.12
N PHE A 40 -2.67 20.11 12.96
CA PHE A 40 -3.12 21.51 12.88
C PHE A 40 -4.47 21.71 12.18
N ALA A 41 -5.10 20.63 11.70
CA ALA A 41 -6.31 20.71 10.84
C ALA A 41 -6.16 21.67 9.64
N ALA A 42 -4.92 21.91 9.21
CA ALA A 42 -4.51 22.78 8.13
C ALA A 42 -3.27 22.22 7.45
N THR A 43 -3.06 22.58 6.18
CA THR A 43 -1.86 22.22 5.42
C THR A 43 -0.63 22.92 5.99
N THR A 44 0.49 22.20 6.01
CA THR A 44 1.80 22.72 6.43
C THR A 44 2.76 22.79 5.24
N GLU A 45 3.87 23.52 5.35
CA GLU A 45 4.90 23.52 4.29
C GLU A 45 5.58 22.14 4.16
N LEU A 46 5.69 21.42 5.28
CA LEU A 46 6.36 20.12 5.34
C LEU A 46 5.69 19.06 4.46
N GLU A 47 4.36 19.01 4.42
CA GLU A 47 3.65 18.08 3.53
C GLU A 47 3.90 18.40 2.05
N THR A 48 4.05 19.66 1.67
CA THR A 48 4.36 20.07 0.30
C THR A 48 5.78 19.68 -0.09
N GLU A 49 6.78 19.96 0.77
CA GLU A 49 8.18 19.58 0.53
C GLU A 49 8.33 18.06 0.35
N VAL A 50 7.68 17.27 1.22
CA VAL A 50 7.69 15.82 1.11
C VAL A 50 7.00 15.36 -0.17
N ALA A 51 5.89 15.99 -0.55
CA ALA A 51 5.15 15.64 -1.76
C ALA A 51 5.98 15.88 -3.03
N GLU A 52 6.64 17.03 -3.14
CA GLU A 52 7.51 17.38 -4.26
C GLU A 52 8.69 16.40 -4.39
N LYS A 53 9.30 16.05 -3.26
CA LYS A 53 10.37 15.04 -3.23
C LYS A 53 9.89 13.69 -3.73
N MET A 54 8.72 13.22 -3.27
CA MET A 54 8.15 11.95 -3.72
C MET A 54 7.83 11.96 -5.23
N VAL A 55 7.26 13.05 -5.75
CA VAL A 55 7.00 13.23 -7.19
C VAL A 55 8.29 13.14 -7.99
N SER A 56 9.37 13.78 -7.52
CA SER A 56 10.67 13.74 -8.21
C SER A 56 11.31 12.34 -8.24
N MET A 57 11.02 11.50 -7.25
CA MET A 57 11.62 10.18 -7.08
C MET A 57 10.88 9.06 -7.83
N ILE A 58 9.61 9.27 -8.20
CA ILE A 58 8.76 8.23 -8.76
C ILE A 58 8.40 8.58 -10.21
N PRO A 59 8.97 7.87 -11.21
CA PRO A 59 8.66 8.13 -12.62
C PRO A 59 7.16 8.01 -12.91
N GLY A 60 6.60 9.05 -13.54
CA GLY A 60 5.18 9.09 -13.94
C GLY A 60 4.20 9.47 -12.83
N MET A 61 4.67 9.80 -11.62
CA MET A 61 3.83 10.42 -10.59
C MET A 61 3.76 11.93 -10.84
N GLU A 62 2.57 12.47 -11.12
CA GLU A 62 2.36 13.92 -11.29
C GLU A 62 1.80 14.58 -10.02
N MET A 63 0.94 13.86 -9.30
CA MET A 63 0.28 14.31 -8.08
C MET A 63 0.16 13.15 -7.10
N LEU A 64 0.07 13.46 -5.81
CA LEU A 64 -0.18 12.47 -4.77
C LEU A 64 -1.13 13.00 -3.70
N ARG A 65 -1.61 12.07 -2.87
CA ARG A 65 -2.37 12.36 -1.67
C ARG A 65 -1.87 11.45 -0.55
N PHE A 66 -1.53 12.03 0.59
CA PHE A 66 -1.15 11.27 1.77
C PHE A 66 -2.36 10.55 2.40
N THR A 67 -2.09 9.39 2.97
CA THR A 67 -3.02 8.59 3.78
C THR A 67 -2.31 8.15 5.05
N ASN A 68 -3.05 7.68 6.05
CA ASN A 68 -2.47 7.22 7.30
C ASN A 68 -1.98 5.78 7.20
N THR A 69 -2.56 4.99 6.30
CA THR A 69 -2.23 3.58 6.13
C THR A 69 -2.18 3.16 4.66
N GLY A 70 -1.54 2.01 4.39
CA GLY A 70 -1.58 1.36 3.07
C GLY A 70 -2.97 0.89 2.67
N THR A 71 -3.81 0.48 3.63
CA THR A 71 -5.22 0.11 3.40
C THR A 71 -6.02 1.31 2.86
N GLU A 72 -5.83 2.50 3.43
CA GLU A 72 -6.47 3.72 2.93
C GLU A 72 -5.98 4.09 1.54
N ALA A 73 -4.67 3.95 1.28
CA ALA A 73 -4.08 4.23 -0.02
C ALA A 73 -4.72 3.38 -1.13
N THR A 74 -4.80 2.06 -0.94
CA THR A 74 -5.41 1.15 -1.93
C THR A 74 -6.92 1.33 -2.05
N MET A 75 -7.61 1.57 -0.93
CA MET A 75 -9.04 1.88 -0.93
C MET A 75 -9.35 3.15 -1.73
N HIS A 76 -8.59 4.23 -1.51
CA HIS A 76 -8.75 5.48 -2.26
C HIS A 76 -8.37 5.32 -3.72
N ALA A 77 -7.29 4.60 -4.03
CA ALA A 77 -6.90 4.33 -5.42
C ALA A 77 -8.02 3.63 -6.20
N LEU A 78 -8.68 2.62 -5.61
CA LEU A 78 -9.83 1.98 -6.23
C LEU A 78 -11.00 2.94 -6.42
N ARG A 79 -11.30 3.80 -5.43
CA ARG A 79 -12.37 4.80 -5.55
C ARG A 79 -12.09 5.81 -6.67
N VAL A 80 -10.86 6.31 -6.79
CA VAL A 80 -10.45 7.22 -7.86
C VAL A 80 -10.56 6.52 -9.21
N ALA A 81 -10.06 5.28 -9.33
CA ALA A 81 -10.14 4.50 -10.57
C ALA A 81 -11.60 4.27 -11.01
N ARG A 82 -12.51 3.96 -10.08
CA ARG A 82 -13.96 3.87 -10.37
C ARG A 82 -14.55 5.19 -10.82
N GLY A 83 -14.25 6.28 -10.10
CA GLY A 83 -14.74 7.62 -10.41
C GLY A 83 -14.31 8.08 -11.82
N TYR A 84 -13.06 7.81 -12.18
CA TYR A 84 -12.49 8.14 -13.48
C TYR A 84 -13.04 7.26 -14.60
N THR A 85 -13.00 5.93 -14.43
CA THR A 85 -13.34 4.98 -15.50
C THR A 85 -14.83 4.70 -15.64
N ARG A 86 -15.64 5.02 -14.62
CA ARG A 86 -17.05 4.62 -14.48
C ARG A 86 -17.28 3.11 -14.52
N ARG A 87 -16.26 2.33 -14.16
CA ARG A 87 -16.33 0.87 -14.11
C ARG A 87 -16.45 0.40 -12.68
N GLU A 88 -17.36 -0.53 -12.43
CA GLU A 88 -17.59 -1.07 -11.08
C GLU A 88 -16.54 -2.09 -10.65
N LYS A 89 -15.95 -2.82 -11.62
CA LYS A 89 -15.06 -3.95 -11.36
C LYS A 89 -13.58 -3.61 -11.48
N PHE A 90 -12.79 -4.33 -10.69
CA PHE A 90 -11.33 -4.34 -10.72
C PHE A 90 -10.82 -5.78 -10.81
N ILE A 91 -9.56 -5.94 -11.19
CA ILE A 91 -8.86 -7.21 -11.23
C ILE A 91 -7.88 -7.26 -10.05
N LYS A 92 -7.88 -8.38 -9.33
CA LYS A 92 -6.93 -8.69 -8.26
C LYS A 92 -6.32 -10.06 -8.57
N PHE A 93 -5.03 -10.22 -8.31
CA PHE A 93 -4.37 -11.52 -8.39
C PHE A 93 -4.47 -12.29 -7.07
N GLU A 94 -4.58 -13.60 -7.18
CA GLU A 94 -4.58 -14.51 -6.03
C GLU A 94 -3.29 -14.37 -5.21
N GLY A 95 -3.41 -14.50 -3.88
CA GLY A 95 -2.28 -14.38 -2.96
C GLY A 95 -1.87 -12.94 -2.64
N GLN A 96 -2.18 -11.97 -3.51
CA GLN A 96 -1.83 -10.57 -3.24
C GLN A 96 -2.64 -9.99 -2.07
N TYR A 97 -1.94 -9.19 -1.25
CA TYR A 97 -2.51 -8.45 -0.13
C TYR A 97 -2.47 -6.96 -0.41
N HIS A 98 -3.63 -6.33 -0.40
CA HIS A 98 -3.82 -4.92 -0.77
C HIS A 98 -4.48 -4.12 0.35
N GLY A 99 -4.30 -4.55 1.60
CA GLY A 99 -4.91 -3.94 2.77
C GLY A 99 -6.15 -4.66 3.28
N ALA A 100 -6.64 -4.21 4.43
CA ALA A 100 -7.78 -4.77 5.14
C ALA A 100 -9.06 -3.98 4.84
N HIS A 101 -9.54 -4.06 3.60
CA HIS A 101 -10.83 -3.47 3.20
C HIS A 101 -11.62 -4.41 2.28
N ASP A 102 -12.94 -4.30 2.30
CA ASP A 102 -13.89 -5.26 1.71
C ASP A 102 -13.63 -5.57 0.23
N TYR A 103 -13.15 -4.57 -0.54
CA TYR A 103 -12.85 -4.77 -1.95
C TYR A 103 -11.67 -5.72 -2.22
N VAL A 104 -10.78 -5.99 -1.28
CA VAL A 104 -9.55 -6.76 -1.57
C VAL A 104 -9.17 -7.78 -0.50
N LEU A 105 -9.88 -7.83 0.62
CA LEU A 105 -9.63 -8.76 1.72
C LEU A 105 -10.20 -10.16 1.44
N PHE A 106 -9.87 -10.71 0.28
CA PHE A 106 -10.21 -12.07 -0.14
C PHE A 106 -9.10 -12.67 -1.00
N SER A 107 -8.96 -14.00 -0.94
CA SER A 107 -7.92 -14.76 -1.66
C SER A 107 -6.53 -14.14 -1.48
N THR A 108 -6.17 -13.83 -0.24
CA THR A 108 -4.85 -13.31 0.18
C THR A 108 -3.90 -14.47 0.52
N ALA A 109 -2.60 -14.19 0.67
CA ALA A 109 -1.61 -15.23 1.02
C ALA A 109 -1.93 -16.02 2.30
N SER A 110 -2.70 -15.43 3.22
CA SER A 110 -3.16 -16.07 4.46
C SER A 110 -4.46 -16.86 4.32
N SER A 111 -5.11 -16.83 3.16
CA SER A 111 -6.34 -17.59 2.92
C SER A 111 -6.04 -19.10 2.89
N PRO A 112 -6.90 -19.96 3.43
CA PRO A 112 -6.76 -21.41 3.25
C PRO A 112 -6.74 -21.75 1.76
N LEU A 113 -6.03 -22.80 1.35
CA LEU A 113 -5.99 -23.23 -0.05
C LEU A 113 -7.40 -23.49 -0.62
N SER A 114 -8.36 -23.87 0.22
CA SER A 114 -9.77 -24.03 -0.13
C SER A 114 -10.52 -22.71 -0.36
N GLY A 115 -10.03 -21.58 0.17
CA GLY A 115 -10.51 -20.21 -0.10
C GLY A 115 -9.67 -19.46 -1.14
N MET A 116 -8.60 -20.08 -1.61
CA MET A 116 -7.83 -19.65 -2.77
C MET A 116 -8.53 -20.16 -4.06
N GLY A 117 -8.36 -19.46 -5.18
CA GLY A 117 -8.96 -19.88 -6.45
C GLY A 117 -8.43 -21.24 -6.91
N SER A 118 -9.16 -21.93 -7.77
CA SER A 118 -8.68 -23.21 -8.31
C SER A 118 -7.55 -22.98 -9.31
N LYS A 119 -6.51 -23.80 -9.29
CA LYS A 119 -5.45 -23.76 -10.31
C LYS A 119 -5.98 -24.01 -11.73
N ASN A 120 -7.09 -24.76 -11.85
CA ASN A 120 -7.78 -25.04 -13.11
C ASN A 120 -8.94 -24.06 -13.39
N PHE A 121 -9.28 -23.21 -12.42
CA PHE A 121 -10.32 -22.20 -12.47
C PHE A 121 -9.86 -20.98 -11.66
N SER A 122 -9.03 -20.13 -12.28
CA SER A 122 -8.44 -18.94 -11.63
C SER A 122 -9.46 -17.91 -11.15
N LEU A 123 -10.75 -18.12 -11.40
CA LEU A 123 -11.86 -17.36 -10.83
C LEU A 123 -12.84 -18.30 -10.13
N TYR A 124 -12.71 -18.46 -8.81
CA TYR A 124 -13.92 -18.58 -7.98
C TYR A 124 -14.58 -17.20 -7.95
N LEU A 125 -15.28 -16.89 -9.05
CA LEU A 125 -16.23 -15.79 -9.10
C LEU A 125 -17.30 -16.10 -8.05
N PHE A 126 -17.27 -15.40 -6.93
CA PHE A 126 -18.55 -15.00 -6.34
C PHE A 126 -19.32 -14.35 -7.48
N LYS A 127 -20.46 -14.94 -7.87
CA LYS A 127 -21.30 -14.51 -9.00
C LYS A 127 -21.69 -13.03 -8.79
N SER A 128 -20.88 -12.12 -9.28
CA SER A 128 -21.34 -10.82 -9.70
C SER A 128 -20.42 -10.28 -10.79
N VAL A 129 -21.04 -10.17 -11.96
CA VAL A 129 -20.66 -9.37 -13.12
C VAL A 129 -19.62 -10.00 -14.07
N ARG A 130 -20.02 -10.11 -15.34
CA ARG A 130 -19.32 -10.69 -16.51
C ARG A 130 -18.42 -9.66 -17.25
N GLY A 131 -17.37 -10.16 -17.94
CA GLY A 131 -16.90 -9.68 -19.26
C GLY A 131 -15.81 -8.60 -19.42
N TYR A 132 -14.58 -9.03 -19.78
CA TYR A 132 -13.57 -8.43 -20.72
C TYR A 132 -12.90 -7.04 -20.40
N PRO A 133 -11.91 -6.54 -21.20
CA PRO A 133 -10.46 -6.71 -21.00
C PRO A 133 -9.68 -5.40 -20.66
N THR A 134 -8.35 -5.55 -20.60
CA THR A 134 -7.31 -5.00 -19.71
C THR A 134 -6.71 -3.62 -20.05
N ARG A 135 -6.32 -2.87 -18.99
CA ARG A 135 -5.04 -2.13 -18.75
C ARG A 135 -5.30 -0.77 -18.08
N PHE A 136 -4.87 -0.61 -16.82
CA PHE A 136 -4.29 0.60 -16.19
C PHE A 136 -3.75 0.22 -14.80
N VAL A 137 -2.57 0.70 -14.42
CA VAL A 137 -1.86 0.41 -13.15
C VAL A 137 -1.62 1.73 -12.40
N ILE A 138 -1.89 1.74 -11.09
CA ILE A 138 -1.48 2.76 -10.12
C ILE A 138 -0.75 2.02 -8.98
N MET A 139 0.35 2.60 -8.49
CA MET A 139 1.43 1.90 -7.79
C MET A 139 1.09 1.44 -6.36
N PHE A 140 1.44 0.17 -6.13
CA PHE A 140 1.50 -0.54 -4.87
C PHE A 140 2.84 -0.34 -4.16
N PHE A 141 2.84 -0.40 -2.83
CA PHE A 141 4.05 -0.65 -2.06
C PHE A 141 4.73 -1.94 -2.55
N LEU A 142 6.07 -1.91 -2.61
CA LEU A 142 6.96 -2.95 -3.13
C LEU A 142 6.43 -4.38 -2.90
N TYR A 143 6.05 -5.07 -3.98
CA TYR A 143 6.49 -6.42 -4.36
C TYR A 143 5.81 -6.78 -5.71
N HIS A 144 6.63 -6.88 -6.76
CA HIS A 144 6.36 -7.53 -8.04
C HIS A 144 5.00 -7.25 -8.74
N LEU A 145 5.00 -6.26 -9.65
CA LEU A 145 4.17 -6.32 -10.84
C LEU A 145 4.95 -5.73 -12.03
N MET A 146 5.70 -6.58 -12.73
CA MET A 146 6.22 -6.27 -14.06
C MET A 146 5.03 -6.03 -14.99
N ILE A 147 4.86 -4.77 -15.40
CA ILE A 147 3.93 -4.42 -16.47
C ILE A 147 4.53 -4.89 -17.78
N LEU A 148 3.98 -5.98 -18.32
CA LEU A 148 4.18 -6.39 -19.71
C LEU A 148 3.61 -5.29 -20.63
N LYS A 149 4.50 -4.41 -21.11
CA LYS A 149 4.38 -3.76 -22.42
C LYS A 149 5.10 -4.63 -23.45
N GLN A 150 4.35 -5.53 -24.07
CA GLN A 150 4.28 -5.60 -25.52
C GLN A 150 2.82 -5.40 -25.91
#